data_AF-A0A972XNV8-F1
#
_entry.id   AF-A0A972XNV8-F1
#
_cell.length_a   1.000
_cell.length_b   1.000
_cell.length_c   1.000
_cell.angle_alpha   90.00
_cell.angle_beta   90.00
_cell.angle_gamma   90.00
#
_symmetry.space_group_name_H-M   'P 1'
#
loop_
_entity.id
_entity.type
_entity.pdbx_description
1 polymer ?
#
loop_
_entity_poly.entity_id
_entity_poly.type
_entity_poly.pdbx_seq_one_letter_code
_entity_poly.pdbx_strand_id
1 'polypeptide(L)'
;SPVAWNGFEKWIGVVWSALIIYYVWGKNGLTFQKFLICMALGICLIFAYSRYVVPKIEGYTQATPIDFYIAKSGQKVYVETIGFKSFAHLLYFQKQAGSPSGEELMNRSSVDRPTFFVMKSDAEDRFKYHPNLILINEENGFLFFKHR
;
A
#
# COMPACT_ATOMS: atom_id res chain seq x y z
N SER A 1 -4.12 12.02 -5.19
CA SER A 1 -4.27 12.51 -6.58
C SER A 1 -4.47 11.35 -7.54
N PRO A 2 -5.36 11.44 -8.54
CA PRO A 2 -5.61 10.33 -9.45
C PRO A 2 -4.33 9.96 -10.22
N VAL A 3 -4.02 8.67 -10.22
CA VAL A 3 -2.82 8.13 -10.84
C VAL A 3 -3.05 8.09 -12.35
N ALA A 4 -2.42 9.01 -13.08
CA ALA A 4 -2.52 9.08 -14.53
C ALA A 4 -1.63 8.01 -15.20
N TRP A 5 -2.24 7.13 -15.99
CA TRP A 5 -1.54 6.15 -16.82
C TRP A 5 -1.31 6.73 -18.22
N ASN A 6 -0.07 6.66 -18.69
CA ASN A 6 0.28 7.19 -20.01
C ASN A 6 0.17 6.12 -21.12
N GLY A 7 -0.06 4.86 -20.75
CA GLY A 7 -0.21 3.72 -21.66
C GLY A 7 1.11 3.16 -22.18
N PHE A 8 2.24 3.80 -21.90
CA PHE A 8 3.56 3.30 -22.30
C PHE A 8 4.12 2.23 -21.35
N GLU A 9 3.59 2.14 -20.14
CA GLU A 9 4.10 1.32 -19.04
C GLU A 9 4.15 -0.17 -19.42
N LYS A 10 3.19 -0.63 -20.23
CA LYS A 10 3.16 -1.99 -20.78
C LYS A 10 4.36 -2.32 -21.66
N TRP A 11 4.95 -1.33 -22.35
CA TRP A 11 6.09 -1.55 -23.24
C TRP A 11 7.35 -1.94 -22.49
N ILE A 12 7.50 -1.57 -21.22
CA ILE A 12 8.63 -2.02 -20.38
C ILE A 12 8.62 -3.55 -20.27
N GLY A 13 7.44 -4.13 -20.02
CA GLY A 13 7.25 -5.59 -19.99
C GLY A 13 7.48 -6.24 -21.36
N VAL A 14 6.94 -5.64 -22.43
CA VAL A 14 7.11 -6.16 -23.80
C VAL A 14 8.58 -6.19 -24.21
N VAL A 15 9.33 -5.12 -23.95
CA VAL A 15 10.78 -5.05 -24.21
C VAL A 15 11.52 -6.12 -23.42
N TRP A 16 11.16 -6.32 -22.15
CA TRP A 16 11.79 -7.35 -21.32
C TRP A 16 11.53 -8.77 -21.85
N SER A 17 10.28 -9.09 -22.19
CA SER A 17 9.93 -10.38 -22.79
C SER A 17 10.65 -10.59 -24.12
N ALA A 18 10.73 -9.56 -24.97
CA ALA A 18 11.44 -9.64 -26.25
C ALA A 18 12.95 -9.88 -26.08
N LEU A 19 13.59 -9.22 -25.09
CA LEU A 19 14.99 -9.43 -24.76
C LEU A 19 15.24 -10.89 -24.31
N ILE A 20 14.41 -11.41 -23.41
CA ILE A 20 14.52 -12.80 -22.96
C ILE A 20 14.40 -13.76 -24.15
N ILE A 21 13.37 -13.58 -25.00
CA ILE A 21 13.13 -14.43 -26.16
C ILE A 21 14.33 -14.39 -27.13
N TYR A 22 14.84 -13.19 -27.43
CA TYR A 22 15.99 -13.01 -28.30
C TYR A 22 17.24 -13.74 -27.78
N TYR A 23 17.49 -13.66 -26.46
CA TYR A 23 18.65 -14.30 -25.86
C TYR A 23 18.51 -15.82 -25.70
N VAL A 24 17.31 -16.33 -25.43
CA VAL A 24 17.05 -17.78 -25.24
C VAL A 24 16.93 -18.52 -26.57
N TRP A 25 16.28 -17.93 -27.58
CA TRP A 25 16.05 -18.56 -28.90
C TRP A 25 16.98 -18.05 -30.01
N GLY A 26 17.97 -17.23 -29.66
CA GLY A 26 18.96 -16.75 -30.60
C GLY A 26 19.80 -17.89 -31.19
N LYS A 27 19.99 -17.87 -32.51
CA LYS A 27 20.68 -18.92 -33.30
C LYS A 27 22.12 -19.25 -32.87
N ASN A 28 22.75 -18.42 -32.03
CA ASN A 28 24.17 -18.51 -31.68
C ASN A 28 24.44 -19.05 -30.25
N GLY A 29 23.47 -19.72 -29.62
CA GLY A 29 23.58 -20.25 -28.26
C GLY A 29 23.77 -19.16 -27.18
N LEU A 30 23.67 -19.56 -25.90
CA LEU A 30 23.96 -18.68 -24.77
C LEU A 30 25.48 -18.57 -24.57
N THR A 31 26.02 -17.37 -24.77
CA THR A 31 27.41 -17.03 -24.42
C THR A 31 27.42 -16.27 -23.11
N PHE A 32 28.48 -16.40 -22.30
CA PHE A 32 28.62 -15.67 -21.03
C PHE A 32 28.46 -14.14 -21.18
N GLN A 33 29.00 -13.56 -22.25
CA GLN A 33 28.81 -12.13 -22.55
C GLN A 33 27.34 -11.75 -22.76
N LYS A 34 26.57 -12.57 -23.50
CA LYS A 34 25.14 -12.32 -23.73
C LYS A 34 24.34 -12.43 -22.43
N PHE A 35 24.70 -13.38 -21.56
CA PHE A 35 24.12 -13.50 -20.23
C PHE A 35 24.37 -12.24 -19.39
N LEU A 36 25.60 -11.74 -19.36
CA LEU A 36 25.94 -10.51 -18.63
C LEU A 36 25.17 -9.29 -19.16
N ILE A 37 25.05 -9.15 -20.49
CA ILE A 37 24.27 -8.06 -21.09
C ILE A 37 22.79 -8.17 -20.72
N CYS A 38 22.21 -9.38 -20.78
CA CYS A 38 20.82 -9.61 -20.38
C CYS A 38 20.58 -9.23 -18.91
N MET A 39 21.50 -9.59 -18.00
CA MET A 39 21.43 -9.20 -16.59
C MET A 39 21.54 -7.68 -16.41
N ALA A 40 22.48 -7.02 -17.07
CA ALA A 40 22.64 -5.56 -16.99
C ALA A 40 21.39 -4.82 -17.50
N LEU A 41 20.86 -5.24 -18.66
CA LEU A 41 19.62 -4.67 -19.21
C LEU A 41 18.41 -4.95 -18.32
N GLY A 42 18.33 -6.14 -17.72
CA GLY A 42 17.29 -6.50 -16.76
C GLY A 42 17.31 -5.59 -15.54
N ILE A 43 18.50 -5.32 -14.98
CA ILE A 43 18.67 -4.38 -13.88
C ILE A 43 18.16 -2.98 -14.28
N CYS A 44 18.58 -2.47 -15.45
CA CYS A 44 18.12 -1.18 -15.95
C CYS A 44 16.59 -1.12 -16.11
N LEU A 45 15.97 -2.19 -16.60
CA LEU A 45 14.52 -2.28 -16.77
C LEU A 45 13.77 -2.35 -15.45
N ILE A 46 14.30 -3.05 -14.44
CA ILE A 46 13.74 -3.08 -13.09
C ILE A 46 13.77 -1.67 -12.48
N PHE A 47 14.86 -0.92 -12.62
CA PHE A 47 14.93 0.47 -12.15
C PHE A 47 14.00 1.41 -12.93
N ALA A 48 13.84 1.22 -14.24
CA ALA A 48 12.86 1.97 -15.01
C ALA A 48 11.43 1.65 -14.52
N TYR A 49 11.11 0.38 -14.31
CA TYR A 49 9.81 -0.05 -13.79
C TYR A 49 9.53 0.52 -12.39
N SER A 50 10.52 0.46 -11.49
CA SER A 50 10.41 1.02 -10.14
C SER A 50 10.24 2.54 -10.15
N ARG A 51 10.80 3.25 -11.14
CA ARG A 51 10.63 4.70 -11.25
C ARG A 51 9.28 5.12 -11.83
N TYR A 52 8.76 4.39 -12.82
CA TYR A 52 7.61 4.82 -13.61
C TYR A 52 6.29 4.14 -13.25
N VAL A 53 6.34 2.88 -12.80
CA VAL A 53 5.14 2.05 -12.58
C VAL A 53 4.86 1.85 -11.09
N VAL A 54 5.88 1.56 -10.29
CA VAL A 54 5.69 1.28 -8.86
C VAL A 54 4.98 2.41 -8.11
N PRO A 55 5.33 3.70 -8.26
CA PRO A 55 4.65 4.79 -7.54
C PRO A 55 3.17 4.91 -7.89
N LYS A 56 2.80 4.51 -9.12
CA LYS A 56 1.42 4.49 -9.60
C LYS A 56 0.62 3.41 -8.87
N ILE A 57 1.18 2.21 -8.74
CA ILE A 57 0.57 1.09 -8.02
C ILE A 57 0.48 1.39 -6.52
N GLU A 58 1.53 1.96 -5.93
CA GLU A 58 1.54 2.41 -4.53
C GLU A 58 0.45 3.46 -4.28
N GLY A 59 0.21 4.35 -5.26
CA GLY A 59 -0.90 5.30 -5.26
C GLY A 59 -2.27 4.66 -5.05
N TYR A 60 -2.52 3.49 -5.65
CA TYR A 60 -3.78 2.77 -5.45
C TYR A 60 -3.79 1.91 -4.19
N THR A 61 -2.67 1.29 -3.85
CA THR A 61 -2.62 0.23 -2.83
C THR A 61 -2.28 0.73 -1.43
N GLN A 62 -1.63 1.88 -1.31
CA GLN A 62 -1.11 2.38 -0.02
C GLN A 62 -1.40 3.85 0.25
N ALA A 63 -1.61 4.69 -0.78
CA ALA A 63 -1.78 6.13 -0.55
C ALA A 63 -3.03 6.46 0.27
N THR A 64 -4.16 5.78 0.04
CA THR A 64 -5.43 6.06 0.74
C THR A 64 -5.31 6.03 2.27
N PRO A 65 -4.81 4.96 2.92
CA PRO A 65 -4.62 4.98 4.37
C PRO A 65 -3.53 5.96 4.80
N ILE A 66 -2.47 6.17 3.99
CA ILE A 66 -1.40 7.13 4.31
C ILE A 66 -1.94 8.56 4.34
N ASP A 67 -2.72 8.98 3.34
CA ASP A 67 -3.36 10.29 3.25
C ASP A 67 -4.30 10.51 4.45
N PHE A 68 -5.02 9.48 4.86
CA PHE A 68 -5.84 9.52 6.09
C PHE A 68 -4.98 9.77 7.34
N TYR A 69 -3.87 9.05 7.50
CA TYR A 69 -2.95 9.24 8.63
C TYR A 69 -2.35 10.64 8.67
N ILE A 70 -1.91 11.16 7.52
CA ILE A 70 -1.36 12.51 7.39
C ILE A 70 -2.43 13.55 7.73
N ALA A 71 -3.66 13.39 7.22
CA ALA A 71 -4.76 14.31 7.48
C ALA A 71 -5.16 14.37 8.97
N LYS A 72 -4.93 13.29 9.73
CA LYS A 72 -5.18 13.24 11.18
C LYS A 72 -3.94 13.60 12.02
N SER A 73 -2.77 13.66 11.42
CA SER A 73 -1.52 13.99 12.11
C SER A 73 -1.63 15.37 12.77
N GLY A 74 -1.08 15.50 13.99
CA GLY A 74 -1.13 16.72 14.80
C GLY A 74 -2.47 17.00 15.50
N GLN A 75 -3.54 16.24 15.22
CA GLN A 75 -4.82 16.36 15.93
C GLN A 75 -4.80 15.53 17.23
N LYS A 76 -5.56 15.97 18.25
CA LYS A 76 -5.75 15.20 19.50
C LYS A 76 -6.77 14.08 19.29
N VAL A 77 -6.41 13.09 18.49
CA VAL A 77 -7.25 11.94 18.12
C VAL A 77 -6.48 10.63 18.29
N TYR A 78 -7.18 9.51 18.34
CA TYR A 78 -6.56 8.18 18.23
C TYR A 78 -6.74 7.64 16.82
N VAL A 79 -5.71 6.99 16.28
CA VAL A 79 -5.78 6.33 14.98
C VAL A 79 -5.07 4.98 15.06
N GLU A 80 -5.83 3.90 14.90
CA GLU A 80 -5.32 2.53 14.99
C GLU A 80 -5.75 1.68 13.80
N THR A 81 -5.01 0.60 13.53
CA THR A 81 -5.42 -0.42 12.55
C THR A 81 -6.08 -1.60 13.26
N ILE A 82 -7.17 -2.13 12.71
CA ILE A 82 -7.85 -3.32 13.22
C ILE A 82 -7.88 -4.42 12.14
N GLY A 83 -7.67 -5.67 12.55
CA GLY A 83 -7.71 -6.83 11.65
C GLY A 83 -6.49 -7.00 10.76
N PHE A 84 -5.52 -6.08 10.80
CA PHE A 84 -4.22 -6.22 10.15
C PHE A 84 -3.14 -5.38 10.85
N LYS A 85 -1.87 -5.71 10.59
CA LYS A 85 -0.71 -4.93 11.06
C LYS A 85 -0.19 -4.03 9.94
N SER A 86 0.06 -2.76 10.26
CA SER A 86 0.74 -1.82 9.37
C SER A 86 1.57 -0.85 10.17
N PHE A 87 2.78 -0.54 9.69
CA PHE A 87 3.64 0.47 10.32
C PHE A 87 3.36 1.89 9.81
N ALA A 88 2.50 2.04 8.80
CA ALA A 88 2.21 3.34 8.19
C ALA A 88 1.57 4.32 9.19
N HIS A 89 0.63 3.86 10.02
CA HIS A 89 0.01 4.72 11.04
C HIS A 89 1.02 5.18 12.12
N LEU A 90 2.06 4.39 12.42
CA LEU A 90 3.09 4.81 13.37
C LEU A 90 3.92 5.96 12.80
N LEU A 91 4.31 5.85 11.53
CA LEU A 91 5.17 6.83 10.87
C LEU A 91 4.41 8.09 10.43
N TYR A 92 3.32 7.93 9.69
CA TYR A 92 2.62 9.04 9.03
C TYR A 92 1.66 9.79 9.95
N PHE A 93 1.01 9.09 10.88
CA PHE A 93 0.22 9.75 11.91
C PHE A 93 1.09 10.19 13.12
N GLN A 94 2.32 9.69 13.23
CA GLN A 94 3.25 9.97 14.33
C GLN A 94 2.65 9.59 15.69
N LYS A 95 2.18 8.33 15.79
CA LYS A 95 1.53 7.80 17.00
C LYS A 95 2.42 8.02 18.23
N GLN A 96 1.84 8.66 19.26
CA GLN A 96 2.55 8.90 20.52
C GLN A 96 2.79 7.57 21.27
N ALA A 97 4.00 7.43 21.82
CA ALA A 97 4.35 6.29 22.67
C ALA A 97 3.39 6.19 23.87
N GLY A 98 2.95 4.96 24.19
CA GLY A 98 1.99 4.72 25.27
C GLY A 98 0.52 4.94 24.91
N SER A 99 0.21 5.21 23.64
CA SER A 99 -1.19 5.24 23.19
C SER A 99 -1.83 3.85 23.28
N PRO A 100 -3.11 3.74 23.67
CA PRO A 100 -3.84 2.47 23.76
C PRO A 100 -3.80 1.67 22.45
N SER A 101 -3.99 0.35 22.56
CA SER A 101 -4.06 -0.52 21.37
C SER A 101 -5.42 -0.37 20.66
N GLY A 102 -5.47 -0.72 19.37
CA GLY A 102 -6.72 -0.72 18.60
C GLY A 102 -7.81 -1.62 19.21
N GLU A 103 -7.42 -2.80 19.72
CA GLU A 103 -8.37 -3.72 20.38
C GLU A 103 -8.90 -3.15 21.70
N GLU A 104 -8.04 -2.50 22.48
CA GLU A 104 -8.44 -1.85 23.72
C GLU A 104 -9.43 -0.70 23.45
N LEU A 105 -9.14 0.14 22.45
CA LEU A 105 -10.03 1.24 22.07
C LEU A 105 -11.35 0.77 21.48
N MET A 106 -11.35 -0.33 20.71
CA MET A 106 -12.57 -0.90 20.12
C MET A 106 -13.53 -1.46 21.19
N ASN A 107 -12.98 -2.06 22.24
CA ASN A 107 -13.76 -2.70 23.31
C ASN A 107 -14.22 -1.73 24.41
N ARG A 108 -13.68 -0.51 24.43
CA ARG A 108 -14.15 0.53 25.37
C ARG A 108 -15.57 0.98 25.01
N SER A 109 -16.38 1.26 26.02
CA SER A 109 -17.73 1.82 25.84
C SER A 109 -17.69 3.31 25.49
N SER A 110 -16.65 4.02 25.93
CA SER A 110 -16.43 5.44 25.66
C SER A 110 -14.93 5.73 25.53
N VAL A 111 -14.59 6.69 24.68
CA VAL A 111 -13.22 7.16 24.46
C VAL A 111 -13.11 8.65 24.86
N ASP A 112 -11.97 9.03 25.43
CA ASP A 112 -11.68 10.40 25.88
C ASP A 112 -11.37 11.36 24.71
N ARG A 113 -11.08 10.80 23.52
CA ARG A 113 -10.74 11.55 22.31
C ARG A 113 -11.39 10.90 21.09
N PRO A 114 -11.64 11.67 20.01
CA PRO A 114 -12.13 11.09 18.76
C PRO A 114 -11.18 9.99 18.30
N THR A 115 -11.73 8.79 18.10
CA THR A 115 -10.94 7.60 17.73
C THR A 115 -11.36 7.13 16.36
N PHE A 116 -10.36 6.91 15.50
CA PHE A 116 -10.52 6.41 14.15
C PHE A 116 -9.81 5.08 13.99
N PHE A 117 -10.39 4.22 13.17
CA PHE A 117 -9.82 2.92 12.87
C PHE A 117 -9.72 2.70 11.37
N VAL A 118 -8.65 2.06 10.94
CA VAL A 118 -8.46 1.62 9.56
C VAL A 118 -8.49 0.11 9.51
N MET A 119 -9.28 -0.45 8.61
CA MET A 119 -9.38 -1.88 8.33
C MET A 119 -9.19 -2.12 6.83
N LYS A 120 -8.85 -3.35 6.46
CA LYS A 120 -8.95 -3.78 5.06
C LYS A 120 -10.38 -4.22 4.75
N SER A 121 -10.79 -4.11 3.50
CA SER A 121 -12.10 -4.55 3.04
C SER A 121 -12.30 -6.07 3.16
N ASP A 122 -11.23 -6.86 3.23
CA ASP A 122 -11.25 -8.31 3.47
C ASP A 122 -11.21 -8.69 4.95
N ALA A 123 -11.26 -7.72 5.88
CA ALA A 123 -11.25 -7.99 7.31
C ALA A 123 -12.45 -8.85 7.75
N GLU A 124 -12.28 -9.59 8.84
CA GLU A 124 -13.33 -10.45 9.39
C GLU A 124 -14.57 -9.66 9.82
N ASP A 125 -15.74 -10.25 9.61
CA ASP A 125 -17.04 -9.63 9.88
C ASP A 125 -17.21 -9.18 11.33
N ARG A 126 -16.61 -9.91 12.28
CA ARG A 126 -16.63 -9.54 13.71
C ARG A 126 -16.08 -8.14 13.98
N PHE A 127 -15.14 -7.66 13.14
CA PHE A 127 -14.58 -6.33 13.25
C PHE A 127 -15.43 -5.29 12.51
N LYS A 128 -15.94 -5.64 11.32
CA LYS A 128 -16.74 -4.72 10.49
C LYS A 128 -18.07 -4.34 11.13
N TYR A 129 -18.73 -5.29 11.79
CA TYR A 129 -20.04 -5.10 12.41
C TYR A 129 -19.96 -4.88 13.93
N HIS A 130 -18.81 -4.41 14.41
CA HIS A 130 -18.63 -4.16 15.84
C HIS A 130 -19.57 -3.02 16.31
N PRO A 131 -20.32 -3.19 17.42
CA PRO A 131 -21.38 -2.26 17.83
C PRO A 131 -20.89 -0.84 18.17
N ASN A 132 -19.60 -0.71 18.52
CA ASN A 132 -18.98 0.57 18.88
C ASN A 132 -18.36 1.30 17.68
N LEU A 133 -18.42 0.74 16.47
CA LEU A 133 -17.77 1.28 15.28
C LEU A 133 -18.79 1.76 14.25
N ILE A 134 -18.55 2.93 13.69
CA ILE A 134 -19.36 3.52 12.62
C ILE A 134 -18.47 3.69 11.40
N LEU A 135 -18.85 3.07 10.28
CA LEU A 135 -18.16 3.24 9.00
C LEU A 135 -18.33 4.70 8.54
N ILE A 136 -17.22 5.37 8.27
CA ILE A 136 -17.19 6.76 7.78
C ILE A 136 -16.81 6.88 6.31
N ASN A 137 -15.99 5.95 5.80
CA ASN A 137 -15.56 5.94 4.41
C ASN A 137 -15.08 4.55 3.99
N GLU A 138 -15.16 4.26 2.70
CA GLU A 138 -14.57 3.08 2.05
C GLU A 138 -13.91 3.50 0.74
N GLU A 139 -12.61 3.22 0.60
CA GLU A 139 -11.86 3.60 -0.58
C GLU A 139 -10.66 2.65 -0.81
N ASN A 140 -10.45 2.24 -2.06
CA ASN A 140 -9.31 1.42 -2.51
C ASN A 140 -9.01 0.16 -1.65
N GLY A 141 -10.07 -0.50 -1.17
CA GLY A 141 -9.94 -1.72 -0.35
C GLY A 141 -9.61 -1.46 1.12
N PHE A 142 -9.74 -0.21 1.59
CA PHE A 142 -9.67 0.16 2.99
C PHE A 142 -11.01 0.71 3.49
N LEU A 143 -11.35 0.30 4.71
CA LEU A 143 -12.51 0.76 5.44
C LEU A 143 -12.03 1.68 6.57
N PHE A 144 -12.65 2.85 6.67
CA PHE A 144 -12.38 3.82 7.71
C PHE A 144 -13.56 3.86 8.67
N PHE A 145 -13.30 3.65 9.95
CA PHE A 145 -14.29 3.66 11.01
C PHE A 145 -14.01 4.77 12.01
N LYS A 146 -15.05 5.21 12.70
CA LYS A 146 -14.98 6.08 13.87
C LYS A 146 -15.60 5.35 15.06
N HIS A 147 -14.99 5.50 16.23
CA HIS A 147 -15.64 5.08 17.48
C HIS A 147 -16.90 5.93 17.71
N ARG A 148 -17.97 5.27 18.18
CA ARG A 148 -19.25 5.90 18.51
C ARG A 148 -19.12 6.98 19.59
#